data_AF-A0A2L0F2V8-F1
#
_entry.id   AF-A0A2L0F2V8-F1
#
_cell.length_a   1.000
_cell.length_b   1.000
_cell.length_c   1.000
_cell.angle_alpha   90.00
_cell.angle_beta   90.00
_cell.angle_gamma   90.00
#
_symmetry.space_group_name_H-M   'P 1'
#
loop_
_entity.id
_entity.type
_entity.pdbx_description
1 polymer ?
#
loop_
_entity_poly.entity_id
_entity_poly.type
_entity_poly.pdbx_seq_one_letter_code
_entity_poly.pdbx_strand_id
1 'polypeptide(L)'
;MRPSSLQKFALVLGFVAMGCSGSDDSPAEAGSGGSAAGTGGTTTSSAATGGGTGSTGSSGGSGSATTGGTATGTTSTGTAAGGTGGSNGTGGSGGGESSSVSSGTPAACTEPDLSVCSDDIGVHCGLTYEYWKDRGDGCLVNKADGFSVEWSNINNLLGRKGVRPGGKDHVVTYEADYRPNGNSYLGVYGWTTSPLIEYYIIDSWGNWRPPGGEGLVGTVTSDGGTYDIYRTQRVNQPSIEGTATFYQFWSVRKEKRTSGTITVANHFDAWERQGLTLGTFYEVSLVVEGYQSNGSADVKVFIE
;
A
#
# COMPACT_ATOMS: atom_id res chain seq x y z
N MET A 1 -29.97 -8.80 -13.21
CA MET A 1 -29.88 -9.87 -12.19
C MET A 1 -28.87 -9.44 -11.14
N ARG A 2 -29.29 -9.21 -9.90
CA ARG A 2 -28.38 -8.92 -8.77
C ARG A 2 -27.84 -10.24 -8.24
N PRO A 3 -26.52 -10.43 -8.07
CA PRO A 3 -26.04 -11.40 -7.10
C PRO A 3 -25.86 -10.67 -5.77
N SER A 4 -26.92 -10.64 -4.97
CA SER A 4 -26.84 -10.28 -3.55
C SER A 4 -26.50 -11.54 -2.76
N SER A 5 -25.21 -11.86 -2.69
CA SER A 5 -24.65 -12.69 -1.63
C SER A 5 -23.30 -12.08 -1.28
N LEU A 6 -23.33 -10.98 -0.51
CA LEU A 6 -22.16 -10.54 0.23
C LEU A 6 -21.82 -11.64 1.23
N GLN A 7 -20.93 -12.55 0.85
CA GLN A 7 -20.25 -13.39 1.83
C GLN A 7 -19.40 -12.46 2.67
N LYS A 8 -19.74 -12.36 3.97
CA LYS A 8 -18.88 -11.73 4.98
C LYS A 8 -17.62 -12.58 5.07
N PHE A 9 -16.54 -12.14 4.43
CA PHE A 9 -15.26 -12.84 4.50
C PHE A 9 -14.52 -12.39 5.75
N ALA A 10 -14.15 -13.36 6.58
CA ALA A 10 -13.33 -13.10 7.75
C ALA A 10 -11.85 -13.26 7.39
N LEU A 11 -11.10 -12.17 7.34
CA LEU A 11 -9.69 -12.19 6.97
C LEU A 11 -8.79 -12.43 8.19
N VAL A 12 -8.61 -13.69 8.60
CA VAL A 12 -7.65 -14.01 9.68
C VAL A 12 -6.22 -14.04 9.13
N LEU A 13 -5.45 -12.99 9.37
CA LEU A 13 -4.00 -13.03 9.20
C LEU A 13 -3.37 -13.58 10.48
N GLY A 14 -3.04 -14.87 10.47
CA GLY A 14 -2.07 -15.45 11.40
C GLY A 14 -0.72 -15.60 10.71
N PHE A 15 0.28 -14.81 11.08
CA PHE A 15 1.68 -15.16 10.77
C PHE A 15 2.09 -16.29 11.71
N VAL A 16 2.22 -17.50 11.20
CA VAL A 16 3.12 -18.48 11.82
C VAL A 16 4.50 -18.14 11.25
N ALA A 17 5.36 -17.56 12.09
CA ALA A 17 6.79 -17.58 11.82
C ALA A 17 7.19 -19.06 11.77
N MET A 18 7.37 -19.61 10.57
CA MET A 18 7.86 -20.96 10.38
C MET A 18 9.35 -20.95 10.72
N GLY A 19 9.67 -20.97 12.01
CA GLY A 19 11.02 -21.22 12.47
C GLY A 19 11.39 -22.63 12.08
N CYS A 20 12.23 -22.79 11.06
CA CYS A 20 12.93 -24.05 10.84
C CYS A 20 13.88 -24.27 12.02
N SER A 21 13.46 -25.07 13.00
CA SER A 21 14.37 -25.60 14.02
C SER A 21 15.33 -26.57 13.34
N GLY A 22 16.56 -26.11 13.13
CA GLY A 22 17.70 -27.00 12.92
C GLY A 22 17.82 -27.93 14.13
N SER A 23 17.96 -29.22 13.86
CA SER A 23 18.25 -30.25 14.84
C SER A 23 19.70 -30.09 15.31
N ASP A 24 19.88 -29.43 16.46
CA ASP A 24 21.16 -29.42 17.18
C ASP A 24 21.14 -30.48 18.28
N ASP A 25 21.97 -31.49 18.06
CA ASP A 25 22.36 -32.56 18.97
C ASP A 25 23.01 -31.96 20.23
N SER A 26 22.47 -32.27 21.41
CA SER A 26 23.13 -31.99 22.69
C SER A 26 23.98 -33.20 23.10
N PRO A 27 25.09 -32.95 23.82
CA PRO A 27 25.12 -33.55 25.16
C PRO A 27 25.55 -32.58 26.26
N ALA A 28 25.09 -32.96 27.45
CA ALA A 28 25.29 -32.33 28.75
C ALA A 28 26.75 -32.26 29.19
N GLU A 29 27.05 -31.34 30.12
CA GLU A 29 27.58 -31.68 31.46
C GLU A 29 27.68 -30.42 32.35
N ALA A 30 27.63 -30.64 33.65
CA ALA A 30 27.43 -29.66 34.71
C ALA A 30 28.72 -28.93 35.15
N GLY A 31 28.60 -27.77 35.81
CA GLY A 31 29.73 -27.11 36.46
C GLY A 31 29.37 -25.86 37.26
N SER A 32 29.45 -25.96 38.58
CA SER A 32 29.07 -24.93 39.55
C SER A 32 30.15 -23.86 39.77
N GLY A 33 29.74 -22.67 40.24
CA GLY A 33 30.45 -21.99 41.34
C GLY A 33 31.00 -20.58 41.06
N GLY A 34 30.74 -19.67 42.01
CA GLY A 34 31.78 -18.77 42.52
C GLY A 34 31.59 -17.27 42.31
N SER A 35 31.28 -16.59 43.41
CA SER A 35 31.12 -15.14 43.58
C SER A 35 32.39 -14.29 43.47
N ALA A 36 32.16 -12.97 43.32
CA ALA A 36 32.73 -11.87 44.12
C ALA A 36 33.63 -10.82 43.41
N ALA A 37 33.09 -9.60 43.39
CA ALA A 37 33.65 -8.28 43.75
C ALA A 37 35.09 -7.88 43.36
N GLY A 38 35.20 -6.70 42.74
CA GLY A 38 36.44 -5.92 42.62
C GLY A 38 36.20 -4.49 42.13
N THR A 39 36.16 -3.56 43.07
CA THR A 39 35.96 -2.10 42.95
C THR A 39 37.19 -1.34 42.42
N GLY A 40 36.95 -0.21 41.75
CA GLY A 40 37.65 1.06 42.00
C GLY A 40 38.62 1.56 40.94
N GLY A 41 38.49 2.85 40.56
CA GLY A 41 39.58 3.60 39.90
C GLY A 41 39.17 4.77 39.01
N THR A 42 38.70 5.86 39.60
CA THR A 42 38.49 7.18 38.98
C THR A 42 39.83 7.92 38.78
N THR A 43 40.03 8.68 37.68
CA THR A 43 40.35 10.14 37.68
C THR A 43 40.87 10.71 36.33
N THR A 44 40.34 11.91 36.01
CA THR A 44 40.94 13.10 35.33
C THR A 44 41.44 12.99 33.89
N SER A 45 40.76 13.58 32.90
CA SER A 45 40.68 15.02 32.49
C SER A 45 41.92 15.58 31.79
N SER A 46 41.78 15.98 30.53
CA SER A 46 42.15 17.32 30.06
C SER A 46 41.73 17.52 28.60
N ALA A 47 41.30 18.75 28.31
CA ALA A 47 40.88 19.22 27.01
C ALA A 47 41.95 20.13 26.40
N ALA A 48 41.85 20.28 25.07
CA ALA A 48 41.99 21.51 24.30
C ALA A 48 43.31 21.81 23.55
N THR A 49 43.07 22.10 22.25
CA THR A 49 43.48 23.27 21.43
C THR A 49 44.65 23.21 20.45
N GLY A 50 44.30 23.59 19.20
CA GLY A 50 45.11 24.34 18.21
C GLY A 50 45.71 23.50 17.08
N GLY A 51 45.57 23.78 15.78
CA GLY A 51 44.98 24.89 15.05
C GLY A 51 45.77 25.16 13.75
N GLY A 52 45.11 25.18 12.58
CA GLY A 52 45.53 25.81 11.29
C GLY A 52 46.73 25.20 10.56
N THR A 53 46.91 25.24 9.23
CA THR A 53 46.24 25.80 8.03
C THR A 53 47.10 25.34 6.83
N GLY A 54 46.54 25.18 5.62
CA GLY A 54 47.38 25.18 4.40
C GLY A 54 46.83 24.46 3.16
N SER A 55 46.18 25.24 2.30
CA SER A 55 45.64 24.93 0.97
C SER A 55 46.69 24.53 -0.09
N THR A 56 46.33 23.67 -1.05
CA THR A 56 46.65 23.80 -2.49
C THR A 56 45.73 22.91 -3.35
N GLY A 57 45.17 23.46 -4.45
CA GLY A 57 44.37 22.70 -5.41
C GLY A 57 43.57 23.56 -6.42
N SER A 58 44.28 24.30 -7.28
CA SER A 58 43.84 24.83 -8.60
C SER A 58 43.44 23.69 -9.57
N SER A 59 42.74 23.79 -10.71
CA SER A 59 42.00 24.83 -11.47
C SER A 59 41.58 24.18 -12.83
N GLY A 60 40.51 24.67 -13.48
CA GLY A 60 40.19 24.50 -14.93
C GLY A 60 38.89 23.72 -15.18
N GLY A 61 37.80 24.20 -15.81
CA GLY A 61 37.66 25.16 -16.95
C GLY A 61 37.98 24.43 -18.26
N SER A 62 37.21 24.35 -19.34
CA SER A 62 35.98 24.98 -19.85
C SER A 62 35.43 24.05 -20.96
N GLY A 63 34.18 24.14 -21.41
CA GLY A 63 33.91 24.89 -22.65
C GLY A 63 32.76 24.27 -23.48
N SER A 64 31.90 25.18 -23.92
CA SER A 64 30.72 25.01 -24.79
C SER A 64 31.10 24.82 -26.26
N ALA A 65 30.27 24.10 -27.03
CA ALA A 65 30.10 24.35 -28.47
C ALA A 65 28.72 23.88 -28.96
N THR A 66 28.18 24.71 -29.85
CA THR A 66 26.82 24.84 -30.40
C THR A 66 26.59 24.08 -31.71
N THR A 67 25.30 24.07 -32.13
CA THR A 67 24.75 24.02 -33.52
C THR A 67 24.91 22.70 -34.28
N GLY A 68 23.95 22.18 -35.04
CA GLY A 68 22.71 22.69 -35.64
C GLY A 68 22.51 21.88 -36.94
N GLY A 69 21.29 21.45 -37.28
CA GLY A 69 21.07 20.65 -38.48
C GLY A 69 19.60 20.37 -38.78
N THR A 70 19.02 21.22 -39.64
CA THR A 70 17.71 21.06 -40.28
C THR A 70 17.91 20.59 -41.72
N ALA A 71 17.21 19.56 -42.18
CA ALA A 71 16.76 19.36 -43.58
C ALA A 71 15.79 18.15 -43.61
N THR A 72 14.48 18.26 -43.90
CA THR A 72 13.73 18.52 -45.15
C THR A 72 13.55 17.30 -46.08
N GLY A 73 12.28 16.94 -46.33
CA GLY A 73 11.74 16.30 -47.55
C GLY A 73 11.54 14.77 -47.51
N THR A 74 10.50 14.13 -48.07
CA THR A 74 9.44 14.58 -49.00
C THR A 74 8.35 13.49 -49.16
N THR A 75 7.08 13.91 -49.36
CA THR A 75 5.98 13.37 -50.23
C THR A 75 5.36 11.96 -50.08
N SER A 76 4.01 11.94 -49.97
CA SER A 76 3.02 11.33 -50.92
C SER A 76 1.59 11.51 -50.36
N THR A 77 0.72 12.38 -50.93
CA THR A 77 -0.32 12.22 -52.00
C THR A 77 -1.68 11.60 -51.60
N GLY A 78 -2.78 12.34 -51.90
CA GLY A 78 -4.20 11.89 -52.04
C GLY A 78 -5.16 12.53 -51.01
N THR A 79 -6.00 13.57 -51.26
CA THR A 79 -7.19 13.74 -52.15
C THR A 79 -8.30 12.70 -51.86
N ALA A 80 -9.59 12.97 -51.63
CA ALA A 80 -10.45 14.15 -51.38
C ALA A 80 -11.87 13.68 -50.99
N ALA A 81 -12.69 14.62 -50.50
CA ALA A 81 -14.18 14.68 -50.52
C ALA A 81 -14.98 13.59 -49.77
N GLY A 82 -16.12 13.84 -49.12
CA GLY A 82 -17.08 14.94 -49.13
C GLY A 82 -18.49 14.33 -48.95
N GLY A 83 -19.33 14.87 -48.06
CA GLY A 83 -20.70 14.38 -47.89
C GLY A 83 -21.47 15.09 -46.77
N THR A 84 -22.35 16.01 -47.16
CA THR A 84 -23.26 16.82 -46.34
C THR A 84 -24.72 16.36 -46.42
N GLY A 85 -25.52 16.62 -45.38
CA GLY A 85 -27.01 16.65 -45.37
C GLY A 85 -27.59 16.01 -44.10
N GLY A 86 -28.18 16.73 -43.13
CA GLY A 86 -29.54 17.33 -43.10
C GLY A 86 -30.56 16.26 -42.64
N SER A 87 -31.48 16.39 -41.68
CA SER A 87 -32.19 17.50 -41.03
C SER A 87 -33.03 16.98 -39.83
N ASN A 88 -33.43 17.90 -38.93
CA ASN A 88 -34.41 17.85 -37.82
C ASN A 88 -35.36 16.64 -37.64
N GLY A 89 -35.54 16.23 -36.38
CA GLY A 89 -36.69 15.48 -35.88
C GLY A 89 -36.73 15.44 -34.34
N THR A 90 -37.64 16.20 -33.75
CA THR A 90 -37.97 16.31 -32.31
C THR A 90 -38.72 15.09 -31.77
N GLY A 91 -38.42 14.70 -30.53
CA GLY A 91 -39.40 14.15 -29.58
C GLY A 91 -39.10 12.76 -29.02
N GLY A 92 -39.15 12.64 -27.68
CA GLY A 92 -39.50 11.38 -27.02
C GLY A 92 -38.51 10.89 -25.97
N SER A 93 -38.79 11.26 -24.73
CA SER A 93 -38.12 10.85 -23.49
C SER A 93 -37.95 9.32 -23.34
N GLY A 94 -36.79 8.93 -22.84
CA GLY A 94 -36.51 7.59 -22.33
C GLY A 94 -35.24 7.65 -21.50
N GLY A 95 -35.37 8.12 -20.26
CA GLY A 95 -34.29 8.18 -19.29
C GLY A 95 -33.74 6.78 -19.04
N GLY A 96 -32.59 6.50 -19.62
CA GLY A 96 -31.64 5.53 -19.12
C GLY A 96 -30.42 6.33 -18.70
N GLU A 97 -30.38 6.77 -17.45
CA GLU A 97 -29.10 7.09 -16.82
C GLU A 97 -28.29 5.80 -16.84
N SER A 98 -27.50 5.63 -17.89
CA SER A 98 -26.30 4.83 -17.83
C SER A 98 -25.44 5.54 -16.80
N SER A 99 -25.59 5.16 -15.52
CA SER A 99 -24.63 5.51 -14.50
C SER A 99 -23.31 4.90 -14.94
N SER A 100 -22.48 5.72 -15.60
CA SER A 100 -21.05 5.52 -15.53
C SER A 100 -20.74 5.49 -14.04
N VAL A 101 -20.54 4.29 -13.50
CA VAL A 101 -19.99 4.13 -12.16
C VAL A 101 -18.65 4.84 -12.25
N SER A 102 -18.59 6.05 -11.70
CA SER A 102 -17.33 6.78 -11.59
C SER A 102 -16.44 5.92 -10.72
N SER A 103 -15.43 5.32 -11.33
CA SER A 103 -14.45 4.47 -10.66
C SER A 103 -13.47 5.36 -9.90
N GLY A 104 -13.90 5.93 -8.77
CA GLY A 104 -13.09 6.89 -8.02
C GLY A 104 -13.90 7.73 -7.05
N THR A 105 -13.22 8.61 -6.33
CA THR A 105 -13.82 9.51 -5.36
C THR A 105 -14.68 10.56 -6.06
N PRO A 106 -15.98 10.69 -5.71
CA PRO A 106 -16.84 11.74 -6.25
C PRO A 106 -16.36 13.14 -5.88
N ALA A 107 -16.62 14.12 -6.75
CA ALA A 107 -16.24 15.52 -6.53
C ALA A 107 -16.93 16.17 -5.30
N ALA A 108 -18.08 15.66 -4.88
CA ALA A 108 -18.78 16.12 -3.68
C ALA A 108 -19.57 14.96 -3.05
N CYS A 109 -19.55 14.88 -1.72
CA CYS A 109 -20.39 13.97 -0.94
C CYS A 109 -21.19 14.72 0.12
N THR A 110 -22.45 14.34 0.30
CA THR A 110 -23.36 14.88 1.32
C THR A 110 -23.87 13.82 2.29
N GLU A 111 -23.37 12.58 2.20
CA GLU A 111 -23.70 11.52 3.15
C GLU A 111 -23.11 11.87 4.52
N PRO A 112 -23.86 11.68 5.63
CA PRO A 112 -23.34 11.87 6.97
C PRO A 112 -22.32 10.79 7.31
N ASP A 113 -21.37 11.10 8.20
CA ASP A 113 -20.39 10.14 8.69
C ASP A 113 -21.06 8.84 9.17
N LEU A 114 -20.50 7.70 8.77
CA LEU A 114 -21.03 6.37 9.07
C LEU A 114 -20.07 5.58 9.96
N SER A 115 -20.49 5.35 11.21
CA SER A 115 -19.75 4.53 12.19
C SER A 115 -20.08 3.05 12.06
N VAL A 116 -19.04 2.22 11.95
CA VAL A 116 -19.09 0.77 11.75
C VAL A 116 -18.18 0.09 12.79
N CYS A 117 -18.78 -0.61 13.75
CA CYS A 117 -18.06 -1.25 14.86
C CYS A 117 -18.08 -2.79 14.82
N SER A 118 -18.68 -3.37 13.77
CA SER A 118 -18.78 -4.81 13.52
C SER A 118 -18.55 -5.07 12.03
N ASP A 119 -18.18 -6.30 11.69
CA ASP A 119 -17.85 -6.69 10.32
C ASP A 119 -18.92 -6.27 9.31
N ASP A 120 -18.53 -5.38 8.40
CA ASP A 120 -19.43 -4.81 7.40
C ASP A 120 -18.68 -4.36 6.14
N ILE A 121 -19.39 -4.44 5.01
CA ILE A 121 -18.94 -4.01 3.69
C ILE A 121 -20.05 -3.16 3.11
N GLY A 122 -19.70 -2.01 2.56
CA GLY A 122 -20.69 -1.12 1.96
C GLY A 122 -20.08 -0.10 1.02
N VAL A 123 -20.88 0.91 0.70
CA VAL A 123 -20.48 2.08 -0.08
C VAL A 123 -20.79 3.31 0.77
N HIS A 124 -19.85 4.25 0.81
CA HIS A 124 -20.03 5.54 1.45
C HIS A 124 -19.33 6.61 0.63
N CYS A 125 -20.06 7.64 0.20
CA CYS A 125 -19.55 8.70 -0.67
C CYS A 125 -18.93 8.15 -1.98
N GLY A 126 -19.62 7.21 -2.63
CA GLY A 126 -19.18 6.62 -3.91
C GLY A 126 -17.98 5.67 -3.84
N LEU A 127 -17.27 5.59 -2.71
CA LEU A 127 -16.21 4.62 -2.48
C LEU A 127 -16.75 3.42 -1.70
N THR A 128 -16.24 2.22 -1.98
CA THR A 128 -16.48 1.06 -1.12
C THR A 128 -15.73 1.19 0.19
N TYR A 129 -16.31 0.72 1.28
CA TYR A 129 -15.60 0.51 2.54
C TYR A 129 -15.71 -0.95 2.97
N GLU A 130 -14.72 -1.39 3.74
CA GLU A 130 -14.76 -2.65 4.44
C GLU A 130 -14.11 -2.49 5.81
N TYR A 131 -14.84 -2.93 6.82
CA TYR A 131 -14.35 -3.04 8.18
C TYR A 131 -14.44 -4.50 8.62
N TRP A 132 -13.33 -5.03 9.12
CA TRP A 132 -13.26 -6.40 9.61
C TRP A 132 -12.39 -6.47 10.86
N LYS A 133 -12.78 -7.28 11.84
CA LYS A 133 -11.93 -7.70 12.96
C LYS A 133 -12.30 -9.09 13.47
N ASP A 134 -11.35 -9.80 14.05
CA ASP A 134 -11.62 -11.09 14.70
C ASP A 134 -12.00 -10.97 16.19
N ARG A 135 -11.27 -10.15 16.94
CA ARG A 135 -11.42 -9.94 18.38
C ARG A 135 -10.92 -8.54 18.74
N GLY A 136 -11.45 -8.01 19.84
CA GLY A 136 -11.03 -6.75 20.45
C GLY A 136 -11.95 -5.59 20.09
N ASP A 137 -11.53 -4.40 20.51
CA ASP A 137 -12.34 -3.19 20.39
C ASP A 137 -11.83 -2.31 19.24
N GLY A 138 -12.77 -1.71 18.54
CA GLY A 138 -12.46 -0.82 17.44
C GLY A 138 -13.68 -0.53 16.58
N CYS A 139 -13.64 0.61 15.90
CA CYS A 139 -14.64 1.04 14.95
C CYS A 139 -13.97 1.81 13.80
N LEU A 140 -14.50 1.65 12.60
CA LEU A 140 -14.24 2.51 11.46
C LEU A 140 -15.35 3.55 11.34
N VAL A 141 -14.98 4.82 11.16
CA VAL A 141 -15.91 5.91 10.84
C VAL A 141 -15.61 6.35 9.42
N ASN A 142 -16.52 6.06 8.49
CA ASN A 142 -16.45 6.58 7.14
C ASN A 142 -16.78 8.07 7.16
N LYS A 143 -15.95 8.87 6.49
CA LYS A 143 -16.11 10.32 6.34
C LYS A 143 -16.27 10.70 4.88
N ALA A 144 -16.68 11.93 4.59
CA ALA A 144 -16.81 12.40 3.21
C ALA A 144 -15.49 12.31 2.42
N ASP A 145 -14.38 12.69 3.04
CA ASP A 145 -13.04 12.78 2.44
C ASP A 145 -12.12 11.61 2.81
N GLY A 146 -12.63 10.59 3.50
CA GLY A 146 -11.86 9.39 3.83
C GLY A 146 -12.49 8.55 4.94
N PHE A 147 -11.71 8.19 5.95
CA PHE A 147 -12.16 7.42 7.11
C PHE A 147 -11.24 7.63 8.32
N SER A 148 -11.74 7.40 9.53
CA SER A 148 -10.91 7.20 10.70
C SER A 148 -11.13 5.81 11.28
N VAL A 149 -10.11 5.25 11.93
CA VAL A 149 -10.20 3.98 12.62
C VAL A 149 -9.44 4.04 13.93
N GLU A 150 -10.06 3.51 14.98
CA GLU A 150 -9.50 3.37 16.31
C GLU A 150 -9.53 1.90 16.68
N TRP A 151 -8.46 1.38 17.29
CA TRP A 151 -8.39 -0.01 17.71
C TRP A 151 -7.66 -0.20 19.04
N SER A 152 -8.12 -1.17 19.81
CA SER A 152 -7.58 -1.50 21.12
C SER A 152 -7.75 -2.99 21.42
N ASN A 153 -6.71 -3.60 21.97
CA ASN A 153 -6.67 -5.01 22.38
C ASN A 153 -7.14 -6.00 21.29
N ILE A 154 -6.91 -5.68 20.02
CA ILE A 154 -7.29 -6.52 18.89
C ILE A 154 -6.33 -7.69 18.69
N ASN A 155 -6.77 -8.75 18.01
CA ASN A 155 -5.83 -9.70 17.39
C ASN A 155 -5.52 -9.28 15.95
N ASN A 156 -6.53 -9.12 15.10
CA ASN A 156 -6.38 -8.53 13.78
C ASN A 156 -7.57 -7.62 13.44
N LEU A 157 -7.30 -6.49 12.77
CA LEU A 157 -8.31 -5.53 12.34
C LEU A 157 -7.89 -4.90 11.02
N LEU A 158 -8.83 -4.77 10.08
CA LEU A 158 -8.66 -4.03 8.84
C LEU A 158 -9.78 -3.00 8.70
N GLY A 159 -9.41 -1.73 8.60
CA GLY A 159 -10.30 -0.65 8.20
C GLY A 159 -9.83 -0.07 6.87
N ARG A 160 -10.69 -0.12 5.84
CA ARG A 160 -10.30 0.34 4.50
C ARG A 160 -11.42 1.00 3.73
N LYS A 161 -11.03 1.89 2.82
CA LYS A 161 -11.90 2.59 1.87
C LYS A 161 -11.24 2.65 0.50
N GLY A 162 -12.01 2.42 -0.57
CA GLY A 162 -11.47 2.10 -1.88
C GLY A 162 -12.48 2.02 -3.01
N VAL A 163 -12.08 1.37 -4.09
CA VAL A 163 -12.90 1.11 -5.27
C VAL A 163 -12.99 -0.40 -5.55
N ARG A 164 -14.18 -0.85 -5.94
CA ARG A 164 -14.51 -2.25 -6.25
C ARG A 164 -15.50 -2.27 -7.44
N PRO A 165 -15.16 -2.83 -8.62
CA PRO A 165 -13.87 -3.44 -8.94
C PRO A 165 -12.71 -2.44 -8.93
N GLY A 166 -11.52 -2.93 -8.59
CA GLY A 166 -10.27 -2.17 -8.76
C GLY A 166 -9.71 -2.26 -10.18
N GLY A 167 -8.53 -1.69 -10.39
CA GLY A 167 -7.85 -1.64 -11.70
C GLY A 167 -6.45 -1.06 -11.61
N LYS A 168 -5.68 -1.21 -12.69
CA LYS A 168 -4.30 -0.69 -12.75
C LYS A 168 -4.24 0.84 -12.84
N ASP A 169 -5.27 1.47 -13.39
CA ASP A 169 -5.26 2.89 -13.73
C ASP A 169 -5.49 3.81 -12.53
N HIS A 170 -5.67 3.25 -11.33
CA HIS A 170 -5.97 4.04 -10.14
C HIS A 170 -4.77 4.80 -9.58
N VAL A 171 -5.03 6.04 -9.17
CA VAL A 171 -4.07 6.85 -8.44
C VAL A 171 -4.65 7.17 -7.06
N VAL A 172 -3.97 6.74 -6.00
CA VAL A 172 -4.42 6.95 -4.62
C VAL A 172 -3.63 8.10 -4.01
N THR A 173 -4.28 9.22 -3.72
CA THR A 173 -3.69 10.35 -3.00
C THR A 173 -4.27 10.40 -1.59
N TYR A 174 -3.41 10.51 -0.58
CA TYR A 174 -3.85 10.41 0.80
C TYR A 174 -3.02 11.26 1.77
N GLU A 175 -3.62 11.55 2.92
CA GLU A 175 -2.98 12.15 4.10
C GLU A 175 -3.52 11.41 5.33
N ALA A 176 -2.63 10.99 6.23
CA ALA A 176 -3.00 10.26 7.42
C ALA A 176 -2.30 10.80 8.67
N ASP A 177 -3.09 11.08 9.71
CA ASP A 177 -2.60 11.14 11.08
C ASP A 177 -2.59 9.72 11.65
N TYR A 178 -1.49 9.01 11.42
CA TYR A 178 -1.33 7.58 11.72
C TYR A 178 -0.51 7.35 12.98
N ARG A 179 -1.16 6.85 14.04
CA ARG A 179 -0.61 6.72 15.40
C ARG A 179 -0.72 5.28 15.92
N PRO A 180 0.00 4.31 15.32
CA PRO A 180 -0.01 2.94 15.80
C PRO A 180 0.78 2.80 17.11
N ASN A 181 0.31 1.92 17.99
CA ASN A 181 1.03 1.42 19.16
C ASN A 181 1.11 -0.11 19.09
N GLY A 182 2.14 -0.60 18.39
CA GLY A 182 2.37 -2.01 18.11
C GLY A 182 2.49 -2.29 16.61
N ASN A 183 2.14 -3.51 16.19
CA ASN A 183 2.21 -3.90 14.79
C ASN A 183 0.97 -3.38 14.03
N SER A 184 1.20 -2.66 12.94
CA SER A 184 0.14 -2.04 12.13
C SER A 184 0.73 -1.59 10.80
N TYR A 185 -0.08 -1.53 9.75
CA TYR A 185 0.31 -1.10 8.40
C TYR A 185 -0.60 0.00 7.87
N LEU A 186 -0.02 0.89 7.05
CA LEU A 186 -0.72 1.91 6.29
C LEU A 186 -0.24 1.84 4.83
N GLY A 187 -1.19 1.73 3.90
CA GLY A 187 -0.88 1.65 2.48
C GLY A 187 -2.07 1.26 1.62
N VAL A 188 -1.80 0.96 0.34
CA VAL A 188 -2.81 0.37 -0.56
C VAL A 188 -2.86 -1.14 -0.36
N TYR A 189 -4.06 -1.69 -0.43
CA TYR A 189 -4.38 -3.10 -0.29
C TYR A 189 -5.42 -3.51 -1.32
N GLY A 190 -5.35 -4.77 -1.73
CA GLY A 190 -6.45 -5.39 -2.44
C GLY A 190 -6.19 -6.84 -2.80
N TRP A 191 -7.07 -7.33 -3.67
CA TRP A 191 -7.02 -8.70 -4.17
C TRP A 191 -7.12 -8.74 -5.69
N THR A 192 -6.59 -9.82 -6.26
CA THR A 192 -7.00 -10.29 -7.58
C THR A 192 -7.56 -11.71 -7.49
N THR A 193 -8.37 -12.10 -8.46
CA THR A 193 -8.84 -13.48 -8.66
C THR A 193 -8.31 -14.04 -9.97
N SER A 194 -8.10 -15.35 -10.04
CA SER A 194 -7.55 -16.04 -11.23
C SER A 194 -6.28 -15.39 -11.84
N PRO A 195 -5.12 -15.40 -11.15
CA PRO A 195 -4.85 -16.05 -9.86
C PRO A 195 -5.36 -15.28 -8.64
N LEU A 196 -5.64 -16.02 -7.56
CA LEU A 196 -5.94 -15.46 -6.25
C LEU A 196 -4.66 -14.89 -5.64
N ILE A 197 -4.57 -13.56 -5.55
CA ILE A 197 -3.43 -12.83 -5.01
C ILE A 197 -3.94 -11.79 -4.04
N GLU A 198 -3.38 -11.76 -2.84
CA GLU A 198 -3.51 -10.62 -1.93
C GLU A 198 -2.32 -9.69 -2.15
N TYR A 199 -2.52 -8.38 -2.16
CA TYR A 199 -1.41 -7.48 -2.43
C TYR A 199 -1.41 -6.24 -1.55
N TYR A 200 -0.20 -5.72 -1.32
CA TYR A 200 0.05 -4.57 -0.49
C TYR A 200 1.07 -3.62 -1.14
N ILE A 201 0.81 -2.31 -1.06
CA ILE A 201 1.77 -1.24 -1.30
C ILE A 201 1.86 -0.42 -0.01
N ILE A 202 2.84 -0.73 0.83
CA ILE A 202 2.98 -0.21 2.19
C ILE A 202 3.84 1.04 2.23
N ASP A 203 3.26 2.14 2.70
CA ASP A 203 3.93 3.43 2.89
C ASP A 203 4.40 3.65 4.33
N SER A 204 3.70 3.10 5.33
CA SER A 204 4.13 3.14 6.72
C SER A 204 3.74 1.89 7.49
N TRP A 205 4.37 1.71 8.65
CA TRP A 205 4.15 0.60 9.55
C TRP A 205 4.40 1.02 11.00
N GLY A 206 3.95 0.20 11.95
CA GLY A 206 4.20 0.37 13.37
C GLY A 206 5.61 -0.08 13.78
N ASN A 207 5.69 -0.95 14.78
CA ASN A 207 6.98 -1.43 15.32
C ASN A 207 7.61 -2.59 14.52
N TRP A 208 6.93 -3.11 13.49
CA TRP A 208 7.41 -4.22 12.67
C TRP A 208 7.23 -3.92 11.18
N ARG A 209 8.29 -4.08 10.38
CA ARG A 209 8.26 -3.84 8.94
C ARG A 209 7.84 -5.11 8.20
N PRO A 210 6.70 -5.12 7.48
CA PRO A 210 6.31 -6.28 6.69
C PRO A 210 7.24 -6.51 5.48
N PRO A 211 7.27 -7.73 4.91
CA PRO A 211 6.64 -8.95 5.41
C PRO A 211 7.57 -9.77 6.35
N GLY A 212 8.65 -9.17 6.87
CA GLY A 212 9.68 -9.87 7.67
C GLY A 212 10.99 -10.17 6.94
N GLY A 213 11.13 -9.71 5.69
CA GLY A 213 12.41 -9.71 4.95
C GLY A 213 12.63 -10.90 4.02
N GLU A 214 11.93 -12.02 4.22
CA GLU A 214 11.98 -13.17 3.30
C GLU A 214 11.20 -12.91 2.00
N GLY A 215 11.62 -13.58 0.92
CA GLY A 215 10.93 -13.51 -0.37
C GLY A 215 11.17 -12.24 -1.17
N LEU A 216 12.27 -11.51 -0.93
CA LEU A 216 12.68 -10.35 -1.71
C LEU A 216 12.94 -10.75 -3.18
N VAL A 217 12.32 -10.05 -4.12
CA VAL A 217 12.48 -10.29 -5.57
C VAL A 217 12.97 -9.08 -6.35
N GLY A 218 12.95 -7.88 -5.76
CA GLY A 218 13.45 -6.69 -6.46
C GLY A 218 13.10 -5.39 -5.76
N THR A 219 13.17 -4.28 -6.50
CA THR A 219 12.75 -2.96 -6.02
C THR A 219 12.01 -2.20 -7.13
N VAL A 220 11.22 -1.20 -6.74
CA VAL A 220 10.63 -0.21 -7.64
C VAL A 220 10.80 1.18 -7.06
N THR A 221 11.05 2.17 -7.93
CA THR A 221 10.97 3.59 -7.56
C THR A 221 9.67 4.15 -8.11
N SER A 222 8.85 4.73 -7.24
CA SER A 222 7.57 5.35 -7.58
C SER A 222 7.31 6.51 -6.62
N ASP A 223 6.67 7.57 -7.10
CA ASP A 223 6.15 8.66 -6.26
C ASP A 223 7.19 9.24 -5.26
N GLY A 224 8.45 9.37 -5.71
CA GLY A 224 9.57 9.90 -4.92
C GLY A 224 10.10 8.96 -3.83
N GLY A 225 9.71 7.68 -3.82
CA GLY A 225 10.21 6.67 -2.88
C GLY A 225 10.70 5.40 -3.56
N THR A 226 11.54 4.65 -2.86
CA THR A 226 11.96 3.30 -3.25
C THR A 226 11.25 2.28 -2.38
N TYR A 227 10.71 1.24 -3.02
CA TYR A 227 10.02 0.13 -2.39
C TYR A 227 10.78 -1.16 -2.65
N ASP A 228 10.94 -1.99 -1.63
CA ASP A 228 11.36 -3.38 -1.79
C ASP A 228 10.16 -4.22 -2.19
N ILE A 229 10.35 -5.11 -3.17
CA ILE A 229 9.30 -6.00 -3.68
C ILE A 229 9.49 -7.39 -3.11
N TYR A 230 8.44 -7.95 -2.51
CA TYR A 230 8.45 -9.31 -1.95
C TYR A 230 7.33 -10.17 -2.50
N ARG A 231 7.55 -11.49 -2.51
CA ARG A 231 6.52 -12.51 -2.66
C ARG A 231 6.56 -13.46 -1.47
N THR A 232 5.44 -13.58 -0.76
CA THR A 232 5.23 -14.58 0.30
C THR A 232 4.06 -15.50 -0.06
N GLN A 233 3.94 -16.64 0.60
CA GLN A 233 2.83 -17.58 0.40
C GLN A 233 2.02 -17.73 1.68
N ARG A 234 0.70 -17.76 1.53
CA ARG A 234 -0.27 -18.07 2.60
C ARG A 234 -0.84 -19.46 2.30
N VAL A 235 -0.69 -20.39 3.23
CA VAL A 235 -1.15 -21.78 3.07
C VAL A 235 -2.38 -22.02 3.94
N ASN A 236 -3.49 -22.43 3.32
CA ASN A 236 -4.78 -22.69 3.97
C ASN A 236 -5.24 -21.54 4.87
N GLN A 237 -5.14 -20.31 4.36
CA GLN A 237 -5.53 -19.10 5.07
C GLN A 237 -6.86 -18.55 4.52
N PRO A 238 -7.59 -17.75 5.29
CA PRO A 238 -8.78 -17.07 4.78
C PRO A 238 -8.45 -16.10 3.64
N SER A 239 -9.39 -15.94 2.73
CA SER A 239 -9.32 -15.08 1.55
C SER A 239 -10.71 -14.67 1.09
N ILE A 240 -10.79 -13.84 0.05
CA ILE A 240 -12.04 -13.50 -0.65
C ILE A 240 -12.71 -14.68 -1.39
N GLU A 241 -12.04 -15.84 -1.45
CA GLU A 241 -12.59 -17.10 -2.00
C GLU A 241 -12.76 -18.18 -0.91
N GLY A 242 -12.76 -17.77 0.37
CA GLY A 242 -12.77 -18.70 1.51
C GLY A 242 -11.38 -19.17 1.90
N THR A 243 -11.27 -20.35 2.53
CA THR A 243 -9.95 -20.91 2.89
C THR A 243 -9.22 -21.38 1.65
N ALA A 244 -8.05 -20.80 1.37
CA ALA A 244 -7.27 -21.08 0.17
C ALA A 244 -5.76 -21.03 0.44
N THR A 245 -4.98 -21.48 -0.54
CA THR A 245 -3.53 -21.25 -0.61
C THR A 245 -3.26 -20.25 -1.73
N PHE A 246 -2.65 -19.12 -1.40
CA PHE A 246 -2.44 -18.01 -2.32
C PHE A 246 -1.10 -17.31 -2.07
N TYR A 247 -0.63 -16.55 -3.05
CA TYR A 247 0.54 -15.69 -2.88
C TYR A 247 0.11 -14.30 -2.39
N GLN A 248 1.01 -13.67 -1.64
CA GLN A 248 0.95 -12.25 -1.34
C GLN A 248 2.07 -11.51 -2.08
N PHE A 249 1.72 -10.39 -2.72
CA PHE A 249 2.70 -9.49 -3.32
C PHE A 249 2.81 -8.22 -2.50
N TRP A 250 4.05 -7.75 -2.32
CA TRP A 250 4.33 -6.60 -1.49
C TRP A 250 5.21 -5.62 -2.24
N SER A 251 4.87 -4.35 -2.18
CA SER A 251 5.82 -3.24 -2.29
C SER A 251 5.90 -2.59 -0.92
N VAL A 252 7.06 -2.58 -0.27
CA VAL A 252 7.22 -1.96 1.06
C VAL A 252 8.23 -0.83 0.97
N ARG A 253 7.80 0.40 1.28
CA ARG A 253 8.66 1.57 1.19
C ARG A 253 9.89 1.39 2.09
N LYS A 254 11.05 1.88 1.65
CA LYS A 254 12.29 1.83 2.47
C LYS A 254 12.24 2.79 3.65
N GLU A 255 11.58 3.92 3.47
CA GLU A 255 11.37 4.94 4.48
C GLU A 255 9.88 5.16 4.69
N LYS A 256 9.43 5.28 5.94
CA LYS A 256 8.02 5.50 6.26
C LYS A 256 7.55 6.86 5.74
N ARG A 257 6.30 6.93 5.26
CA ARG A 257 5.56 8.19 5.03
C ARG A 257 4.08 8.01 5.34
N THR A 258 3.40 9.07 5.74
CA THR A 258 1.97 9.04 6.10
C THR A 258 1.13 9.97 5.22
N SER A 259 1.69 10.46 4.12
CA SER A 259 0.96 11.21 3.09
C SER A 259 1.67 11.11 1.75
N GLY A 260 0.92 11.32 0.67
CA GLY A 260 1.44 11.37 -0.68
C GLY A 260 0.52 10.72 -1.70
N THR A 261 1.09 10.44 -2.87
CA THR A 261 0.42 9.75 -3.97
C THR A 261 1.02 8.36 -4.14
N ILE A 262 0.18 7.37 -4.42
CA ILE A 262 0.55 6.01 -4.79
C ILE A 262 -0.03 5.76 -6.19
N THR A 263 0.86 5.71 -7.18
CA THR A 263 0.50 5.37 -8.56
C THR A 263 0.51 3.84 -8.70
N VAL A 264 -0.64 3.17 -8.54
CA VAL A 264 -0.66 1.70 -8.38
C VAL A 264 -0.13 0.96 -9.60
N ALA A 265 -0.33 1.51 -10.81
CA ALA A 265 0.23 1.00 -12.06
C ALA A 265 1.76 0.76 -11.97
N ASN A 266 2.51 1.69 -11.37
CA ASN A 266 3.97 1.57 -11.26
C ASN A 266 4.38 0.32 -10.47
N HIS A 267 3.63 0.00 -9.41
CA HIS A 267 3.87 -1.17 -8.57
C HIS A 267 3.45 -2.45 -9.27
N PHE A 268 2.24 -2.47 -9.86
CA PHE A 268 1.72 -3.63 -10.57
C PHE A 268 2.59 -4.03 -11.76
N ASP A 269 3.05 -3.05 -12.55
CA ASP A 269 3.95 -3.29 -13.66
C ASP A 269 5.34 -3.74 -13.18
N ALA A 270 5.81 -3.23 -12.04
CA ALA A 270 7.06 -3.70 -11.45
C ALA A 270 6.97 -5.15 -10.97
N TRP A 271 5.85 -5.55 -10.39
CA TRP A 271 5.59 -6.94 -10.00
C TRP A 271 5.58 -7.86 -11.22
N GLU A 272 4.89 -7.49 -12.29
CA GLU A 272 4.87 -8.27 -13.53
C GLU A 272 6.27 -8.42 -14.16
N ARG A 273 7.10 -7.37 -14.13
CA ARG A 273 8.51 -7.46 -14.56
C ARG A 273 9.35 -8.43 -13.72
N GLN A 274 8.96 -8.70 -12.48
CA GLN A 274 9.58 -9.72 -11.62
C GLN A 274 8.91 -11.10 -11.73
N GLY A 275 8.03 -11.31 -12.71
CA GLY A 275 7.31 -12.56 -12.91
C GLY A 275 6.18 -12.80 -11.90
N LEU A 276 5.71 -11.77 -11.22
CA LEU A 276 4.58 -11.81 -10.30
C LEU A 276 3.28 -11.49 -11.06
N THR A 277 2.57 -12.51 -11.52
CA THR A 277 1.35 -12.35 -12.33
C THR A 277 0.15 -11.96 -11.47
N LEU A 278 -0.49 -10.83 -11.79
CA LEU A 278 -1.76 -10.40 -11.22
C LEU A 278 -2.94 -10.98 -12.02
N GLY A 279 -4.06 -11.22 -11.33
CA GLY A 279 -5.31 -11.68 -11.93
C GLY A 279 -6.28 -10.55 -12.25
N THR A 280 -7.58 -10.88 -12.26
CA THR A 280 -8.66 -9.90 -12.36
C THR A 280 -8.78 -9.14 -11.05
N PHE A 281 -8.70 -7.81 -11.10
CA PHE A 281 -8.75 -6.97 -9.90
C PHE A 281 -10.10 -7.06 -9.18
N TYR A 282 -10.03 -7.33 -7.87
CA TYR A 282 -11.18 -7.30 -6.98
C TYR A 282 -11.35 -5.89 -6.41
N GLU A 283 -10.33 -5.31 -5.78
CA GLU A 283 -10.40 -3.97 -5.18
C GLU A 283 -9.05 -3.25 -5.27
N VAL A 284 -9.08 -1.92 -5.17
CA VAL A 284 -7.94 -1.05 -4.77
C VAL A 284 -8.43 -0.19 -3.62
N SER A 285 -7.89 -0.39 -2.43
CA SER A 285 -8.33 0.28 -1.21
C SER A 285 -7.15 0.83 -0.41
N LEU A 286 -7.29 2.01 0.19
CA LEU A 286 -6.36 2.47 1.22
C LEU A 286 -6.76 1.82 2.54
N VAL A 287 -5.81 1.15 3.19
CA VAL A 287 -6.03 0.36 4.41
C VAL A 287 -5.21 0.88 5.57
N VAL A 288 -5.81 0.76 6.76
CA VAL A 288 -5.12 0.69 8.04
C VAL A 288 -5.37 -0.71 8.61
N GLU A 289 -4.30 -1.46 8.81
CA GLU A 289 -4.33 -2.80 9.39
C GLU A 289 -3.66 -2.77 10.76
N GLY A 290 -4.26 -3.39 11.78
CA GLY A 290 -3.67 -3.55 13.10
C GLY A 290 -3.55 -5.04 13.43
N TYR A 291 -2.39 -5.45 13.96
CA TYR A 291 -2.17 -6.82 14.45
C TYR A 291 -1.60 -6.81 15.87
N GLN A 292 -2.31 -7.45 16.80
CA GLN A 292 -1.94 -7.57 18.22
C GLN A 292 -1.48 -6.24 18.82
N SER A 293 -2.22 -5.17 18.51
CA SER A 293 -1.81 -3.80 18.78
C SER A 293 -2.98 -2.91 19.20
N ASN A 294 -2.64 -1.65 19.47
CA ASN A 294 -3.60 -0.57 19.70
C ASN A 294 -3.22 0.58 18.77
N GLY A 295 -4.10 1.55 18.57
CA GLY A 295 -3.75 2.76 17.87
C GLY A 295 -4.93 3.44 17.22
N SER A 296 -4.60 4.48 16.47
CA SER A 296 -5.55 5.24 15.70
C SER A 296 -5.01 5.70 14.37
N ALA A 297 -5.91 5.97 13.45
CA ALA A 297 -5.63 6.66 12.21
C ALA A 297 -6.80 7.55 11.82
N ASP A 298 -6.52 8.80 11.43
CA ASP A 298 -7.46 9.63 10.69
C ASP A 298 -6.91 9.85 9.28
N VAL A 299 -7.66 9.40 8.27
CA VAL A 299 -7.18 9.25 6.90
C VAL A 299 -8.09 10.02 5.96
N LYS A 300 -7.50 10.95 5.21
CA LYS A 300 -8.08 11.52 4.00
C LYS A 300 -7.58 10.74 2.80
N VAL A 301 -8.49 10.37 1.90
CA VAL A 301 -8.17 9.60 0.71
C VAL A 301 -8.99 10.04 -0.50
N PHE A 302 -8.29 10.20 -1.61
CA PHE A 302 -8.83 10.48 -2.93
C PHE A 302 -8.30 9.43 -3.90
N ILE A 303 -9.18 8.82 -4.69
CA ILE A 303 -8.85 7.78 -5.66
C ILE A 303 -9.37 8.23 -7.02
N GLU A 304 -8.47 8.37 -7.98
CA GLU A 304 -8.80 8.63 -9.40
C GLU A 304 -8.93 7.33 -10.20
#